data_AF-A0AAV7NTB3-F1
#
_entry.id   AF-A0AAV7NTB3-F1
#
_cell.length_a   1.000
_cell.length_b   1.000
_cell.length_c   1.000
_cell.angle_alpha   90.00
_cell.angle_beta   90.00
_cell.angle_gamma   90.00
#
_symmetry.space_group_name_H-M   'P 1'
#
loop_
_entity.id
_entity.type
_entity.pdbx_description
1 polymer ?
#
loop_
_entity_poly.entity_id
_entity_poly.type
_entity_poly.pdbx_seq_one_letter_code
_entity_poly.pdbx_strand_id
1 'polypeptide(L)' 'EYQIDIFFAQTWTDSRLRFNSTMKILTLNSNMVGLIWIPDTIFRNSKTAEAHWITTPNQLLRIWNDGKILYT' A
#
# COMPACT_ATOMS: atom_id res chain seq x y z
N GLU A 1 -26.77 -5.98 -7.62
CA GLU A 1 -25.61 -5.30 -6.98
C GLU A 1 -25.39 -5.94 -5.63
N TYR A 2 -24.17 -5.90 -5.13
CA TYR A 2 -23.83 -6.33 -3.78
C TYR A 2 -22.77 -5.38 -3.23
N GLN A 3 -22.71 -5.25 -1.90
CA GLN A 3 -21.69 -4.48 -1.21
C GLN A 3 -20.66 -5.45 -0.61
N ILE A 4 -19.39 -5.06 -0.65
CA ILE A 4 -18.30 -5.80 -0.03
C ILE A 4 -17.32 -4.81 0.61
N ASP A 5 -16.96 -5.07 1.85
CA ASP A 5 -15.89 -4.35 2.55
C ASP A 5 -14.68 -5.27 2.63
N ILE A 6 -13.53 -4.81 2.14
CA ILE A 6 -12.30 -5.61 2.06
C ILE A 6 -11.09 -4.83 2.56
N PHE A 7 -10.14 -5.56 3.15
CA PHE A 7 -8.76 -5.12 3.23
C PHE A 7 -8.03 -5.65 2.00
N PHE A 8 -7.56 -4.75 1.13
CA PHE A 8 -6.93 -5.12 -0.12
C PHE A 8 -5.41 -5.00 -0.03
N ALA A 9 -4.73 -6.14 0.06
CA ALA A 9 -3.28 -6.19 0.18
C ALA A 9 -2.59 -6.42 -1.17
N GLN A 10 -1.50 -5.71 -1.42
CA GLN A 10 -0.65 -5.87 -2.61
C GLN A 10 0.81 -5.97 -2.23
N THR A 11 1.55 -6.80 -2.95
CA THR A 11 3.00 -6.91 -2.79
C THR A 11 3.71 -6.81 -4.13
N TRP A 12 4.76 -6.01 -4.17
CA TRP A 12 5.67 -5.92 -5.32
C TRP A 12 7.10 -5.70 -4.82
N THR A 13 8.06 -5.76 -5.72
CA THR A 13 9.47 -5.49 -5.43
C THR A 13 9.91 -4.26 -6.18
N ASP A 14 10.41 -3.25 -5.46
CA ASP A 14 11.03 -2.07 -6.04
C ASP A 14 12.51 -1.99 -5.62
N SER A 15 13.40 -2.27 -6.57
CA SER A 15 14.84 -2.28 -6.32
C SER A 15 15.42 -0.91 -5.92
N ARG A 16 14.69 0.19 -6.18
CA ARG A 16 15.08 1.58 -5.82
C ARG A 16 14.89 1.86 -4.33
N LEU A 17 14.04 1.09 -3.64
CA LEU A 17 13.74 1.25 -2.22
C LEU A 17 14.55 0.29 -1.33
N ARG A 18 15.60 -0.33 -1.86
CA ARG A 18 16.53 -1.14 -1.06
C ARG A 18 17.33 -0.24 -0.13
N PHE A 19 17.54 -0.71 1.09
CA PHE A 19 18.31 0.03 2.09
C PHE A 19 19.16 -0.93 2.95
N ASN A 20 20.37 -0.51 3.28
CA ASN A 20 21.26 -1.24 4.16
C ASN A 20 21.12 -0.69 5.59
N SER A 21 20.37 -1.40 6.43
CA SER A 21 20.18 -1.07 7.84
C SER A 21 20.08 -2.35 8.67
N THR A 22 20.29 -2.25 9.98
CA THR A 22 19.96 -3.32 10.93
C THR A 22 18.45 -3.54 11.05
N MET A 23 17.64 -2.51 10.75
CA MET A 23 16.21 -2.66 10.59
C MET A 23 15.90 -3.44 9.31
N LYS A 24 15.14 -4.52 9.44
CA LYS A 24 14.70 -5.32 8.29
C LYS A 24 13.48 -4.75 7.57
N ILE A 25 12.67 -3.96 8.27
CA ILE A 25 11.38 -3.48 7.79
C ILE A 25 11.18 -2.01 8.21
N LEU A 26 10.83 -1.17 7.26
CA LEU A 26 10.31 0.18 7.49
C LEU A 26 8.79 0.13 7.39
N THR A 27 8.10 0.54 8.45
CA THR A 27 6.64 0.71 8.43
C THR A 27 6.34 2.20 8.31
N LEU A 28 5.75 2.58 7.18
CA LEU A 28 5.48 3.96 6.82
C LEU A 28 3.97 4.21 6.81
N ASN A 29 3.58 5.41 7.22
CA ASN A 29 2.19 5.84 7.20
C ASN A 29 1.80 6.42 5.82
N SER A 30 0.52 6.77 5.69
CA SER A 30 -0.07 7.33 4.47
C SER A 30 0.64 8.56 3.90
N ASN A 31 1.37 9.33 4.70
CA ASN A 31 2.11 10.50 4.22
C ASN A 31 3.23 10.15 3.24
N MET A 32 3.86 8.97 3.40
CA MET A 32 4.94 8.53 2.48
C MET A 32 4.42 7.74 1.28
N VAL A 33 3.18 7.26 1.32
CA VAL A 33 2.54 6.53 0.23
C VAL A 33 2.50 7.40 -1.04
N GLY A 34 2.21 8.70 -0.92
CA GLY A 34 2.17 9.63 -2.05
C GLY A 34 3.53 9.92 -2.73
N LEU A 35 4.65 9.48 -2.16
CA LEU A 35 5.99 9.68 -2.71
C LEU A 35 6.56 8.43 -3.39
N ILE A 36 5.89 7.29 -3.23
CA ILE A 36 6.34 5.99 -3.73
C ILE A 36 5.44 5.59 -4.88
N TRP A 37 6.02 4.97 -5.90
CA TRP A 37 5.24 4.43 -7.01
C TRP A 37 4.35 3.29 -6.51
N ILE A 38 3.06 3.33 -6.87
CA ILE A 38 2.04 2.34 -6.52
C ILE A 38 1.39 1.86 -7.83
N PRO A 39 1.08 0.56 -7.97
CA PRO A 39 0.33 0.08 -9.12
C PRO A 39 -1.08 0.68 -9.17
N ASP A 40 -1.49 1.10 -10.37
CA ASP A 40 -2.80 1.70 -10.70
C ASP A 40 -3.92 0.65 -10.77
N THR A 41 -4.16 -0.04 -9.65
CA THR A 41 -5.10 -1.17 -9.61
C THR A 41 -6.55 -0.70 -9.54
N ILE A 42 -7.40 -1.25 -10.42
CA ILE A 42 -8.83 -0.89 -10.52
C ILE A 42 -9.74 -2.12 -10.39
N PHE A 43 -10.92 -1.93 -9.81
CA PHE A 43 -11.99 -2.92 -9.82
C PHE A 43 -12.87 -2.72 -11.07
N ARG A 44 -12.62 -3.49 -12.13
CA ARG A 44 -13.31 -3.30 -13.44
C ARG A 44 -14.84 -3.30 -13.37
N ASN A 45 -15.41 -4.06 -12.45
CA ASN A 45 -16.86 -4.22 -12.30
C ASN A 45 -17.43 -3.39 -11.14
N SER A 46 -16.65 -2.51 -10.50
CA SER A 46 -17.17 -1.64 -9.46
C SER A 46 -18.06 -0.57 -10.07
N LYS A 47 -19.27 -0.43 -9.55
CA LYS A 47 -20.12 0.75 -9.85
C LYS A 47 -19.68 1.96 -9.04
N THR A 48 -19.44 1.76 -7.75
CA THR A 48 -18.85 2.72 -6.83
C THR A 48 -17.82 1.99 -5.97
N ALA A 49 -16.70 2.65 -5.68
CA ALA A 49 -15.68 2.14 -4.79
C ALA A 49 -15.12 3.33 -3.99
N GLU A 50 -15.14 3.23 -2.67
CA GLU A 50 -14.66 4.27 -1.77
C GLU A 50 -13.55 3.70 -0.88
N ALA A 51 -12.47 4.47 -0.73
CA ALA A 51 -11.47 4.21 0.29
C ALA A 51 -11.91 4.85 1.62
N HIS A 52 -11.46 4.28 2.74
CA HIS A 52 -11.77 4.80 4.08
C HIS A 52 -10.71 5.82 4.54
N TRP A 53 -11.16 6.98 5.04
CA TRP A 53 -10.30 8.13 5.37
C TRP A 53 -10.37 8.61 6.83
N ILE A 54 -11.13 7.94 7.70
CA ILE A 54 -11.39 8.39 9.09
C ILE A 54 -10.68 7.46 10.09
N THR A 55 -9.95 7.98 11.10
CA THR A 55 -9.56 9.40 11.33
C THR A 55 -8.36 9.83 10.50
N THR A 56 -7.67 8.88 9.87
CA THR A 56 -6.59 9.07 8.90
C THR A 56 -6.84 8.19 7.67
N PRO A 57 -6.20 8.46 6.51
CA PRO A 57 -6.23 7.52 5.38
C PRO A 57 -5.83 6.12 5.84
N ASN A 58 -6.72 5.14 5.64
CA ASN A 58 -6.47 3.75 6.04
C ASN A 58 -5.56 3.07 5.02
N GLN A 59 -4.30 3.46 5.03
CA GLN A 59 -3.26 2.97 4.15
C GLN A 59 -2.00 2.72 4.95
N LEU A 60 -1.40 1.54 4.75
CA LEU A 60 -0.17 1.13 5.41
C LEU A 60 0.83 0.63 4.38
N LEU A 61 2.05 1.14 4.45
CA LEU A 61 3.15 0.71 3.60
C LEU A 61 4.26 0.10 4.43
N ARG A 62 4.67 -1.13 4.10
CA ARG A 62 5.83 -1.79 4.70
C ARG A 62 6.86 -2.09 3.63
N ILE A 63 8.10 -1.68 3.87
CA ILE A 63 9.21 -1.87 2.94
C ILE A 63 10.27 -2.70 3.64
N TRP A 64 10.63 -3.83 3.05
CA TRP A 64 11.73 -4.67 3.48
C TRP A 64 13.04 -4.15 2.90
N ASN A 65 14.15 -4.45 3.57
CA ASN A 65 15.50 -4.04 3.15
C ASN A 65 15.90 -4.55 1.75
N ASP A 66 15.33 -5.67 1.30
CA ASP A 66 15.51 -6.25 -0.03
C ASP A 66 14.68 -5.53 -1.13
N GLY A 67 13.89 -4.52 -0.75
CA GLY A 67 13.05 -3.75 -1.66
C GLY A 67 11.66 -4.34 -1.88
N LYS A 68 11.30 -5.43 -1.16
CA LYS A 68 9.91 -5.91 -1.15
C LYS A 68 9.02 -4.90 -0.45
N ILE A 69 7.84 -4.68 -1.00
CA ILE A 69 6.83 -3.75 -0.49
C ILE A 69 5.54 -4.52 -0.22
N LEU A 70 4.87 -4.17 0.87
CA LEU A 70 3.49 -4.53 1.17
C LEU A 70 2.69 -3.24 1.34
N TYR A 71 1.64 -3.09 0.54
CA TYR A 71 0.66 -2.01 0.64
C TYR A 71 -0.70 -2.61 1.02
N THR A 72 -1.35 -2.03 2.02
CA THR A 72 -2.66 -2.47 2.54
C THR A 72 -3.53 -1.27 2.85
#